data_AF-A0A0G1I3N4-F1
#
_entry.id   AF-A0A0G1I3N4-F1
#
_cell.length_a   1.000
_cell.length_b   1.000
_cell.length_c   1.000
_cell.angle_alpha   90.00
_cell.angle_beta   90.00
_cell.angle_gamma   90.00
#
_symmetry.space_group_name_H-M   'P 1'
#
loop_
_entity.id
_entity.type
_entity.pdbx_description
1 polymer ?
#
loop_
_entity_poly.entity_id
_entity_poly.type
_entity_poly.pdbx_seq_one_letter_code
_entity_poly.pdbx_strand_id
1 'polypeptide(L)'
;MTEEQKKFLRDVNFEKINWSDLTANFFAADLSDLSSQEIGKFNALKSLWELARPLKIKQQTRNWQDTKGYQYLALWQNAALLRLLVRSFTGTLPVSERRLKAQLDDAARSFKRNIEEGWKRPTTSEYLQFLGYSQASLEEVKGDIRDCRSDGFIGSVKGSDLRGIGIDLSVYKGPLKGQPKGEPDEPGHPYCRPLKTLNAKILTYEMFMELINKSDWLARRTVESLESKLGDDKKFYEIQQAKIRSNLRFR
;
A
#
# COMPACT_ATOMS: atom_id res chain seq x y z
N MET A 1 1.80 -44.49 8.02
CA MET A 1 2.77 -44.05 9.08
C MET A 1 3.72 -45.18 9.43
N THR A 2 4.97 -44.90 9.86
CA THR A 2 5.88 -45.91 10.44
C THR A 2 5.43 -46.32 11.85
N GLU A 3 5.85 -47.49 12.34
CA GLU A 3 5.49 -47.95 13.70
C GLU A 3 6.01 -47.01 14.80
N GLU A 4 7.17 -46.39 14.61
CA GLU A 4 7.68 -45.35 15.52
C GLU A 4 6.77 -44.12 15.57
N GLN A 5 6.26 -43.68 14.42
CA GLN A 5 5.32 -42.56 14.35
C GLN A 5 3.98 -42.92 15.02
N LYS A 6 3.50 -44.16 14.85
CA LYS A 6 2.26 -44.63 15.50
C LYS A 6 2.44 -44.70 17.01
N LYS A 7 3.58 -45.20 17.49
CA LYS A 7 3.93 -45.23 18.92
C LYS A 7 3.96 -43.81 19.49
N PHE A 8 4.65 -42.90 18.84
CA PHE A 8 4.66 -41.48 19.22
C PHE A 8 3.23 -40.91 19.31
N LEU A 9 2.39 -41.13 18.31
CA LEU A 9 1.01 -40.63 18.29
C LEU A 9 0.15 -41.18 19.44
N ARG A 10 0.37 -42.43 19.85
CA ARG A 10 -0.33 -43.05 20.98
C ARG A 10 0.09 -42.43 22.31
N ASP A 11 1.39 -42.20 22.48
CA ASP A 11 2.03 -41.79 23.73
C ASP A 11 2.16 -40.26 23.87
N VAL A 12 1.76 -39.48 22.87
CA VAL A 12 1.96 -38.02 22.84
C VAL A 12 1.27 -37.34 24.01
N ASN A 13 2.04 -36.54 24.75
CA ASN A 13 1.53 -35.62 25.76
C ASN A 13 1.54 -34.20 25.20
N PHE A 14 0.36 -33.66 24.92
CA PHE A 14 0.19 -32.33 24.32
C PHE A 14 0.75 -31.17 25.16
N GLU A 15 0.91 -31.33 26.48
CA GLU A 15 1.45 -30.30 27.37
C GLU A 15 2.98 -30.24 27.39
N LYS A 16 3.65 -31.35 27.04
CA LYS A 16 5.11 -31.50 27.13
C LYS A 16 5.78 -31.67 25.77
N ILE A 17 5.02 -31.52 24.69
CA ILE A 17 5.52 -31.75 23.35
C ILE A 17 6.47 -30.63 22.91
N ASN A 18 7.61 -31.03 22.36
CA ASN A 18 8.49 -30.12 21.66
C ASN A 18 8.11 -30.06 20.17
N TRP A 19 7.57 -28.92 19.74
CA TRP A 19 7.02 -28.74 18.39
C TRP A 19 8.08 -28.76 17.28
N SER A 20 9.37 -28.59 17.60
CA SER A 20 10.47 -28.70 16.63
C SER A 20 10.68 -30.13 16.12
N ASP A 21 10.23 -31.12 16.89
CA ASP A 21 10.51 -32.54 16.63
C ASP A 21 9.53 -33.13 15.61
N LEU A 22 8.48 -32.38 15.28
CA LEU A 22 7.48 -32.71 14.28
C LEU A 22 7.81 -32.04 12.94
N THR A 23 7.82 -32.83 11.87
CA THR A 23 8.10 -32.36 10.50
C THR A 23 6.87 -32.44 9.61
N ALA A 24 6.91 -31.75 8.46
CA ALA A 24 5.82 -31.82 7.47
C ALA A 24 5.59 -33.25 6.97
N ASN A 25 6.64 -34.07 6.94
CA ASN A 25 6.58 -35.47 6.53
C ASN A 25 5.77 -36.34 7.50
N PHE A 26 5.78 -36.02 8.80
CA PHE A 26 4.92 -36.69 9.78
C PHE A 26 3.44 -36.51 9.43
N PHE A 27 3.04 -35.31 8.99
CA PHE A 27 1.66 -34.97 8.67
C PHE A 27 1.22 -35.31 7.24
N ALA A 28 2.13 -35.81 6.41
CA ALA A 28 1.86 -36.30 5.06
C ALA A 28 1.71 -37.83 5.00
N ALA A 29 1.79 -38.51 6.14
CA ALA A 29 1.73 -39.96 6.21
C ALA A 29 0.32 -40.50 5.94
N ASP A 30 0.24 -41.69 5.35
CA ASP A 30 -1.01 -42.44 5.20
C ASP A 30 -1.59 -42.83 6.56
N LEU A 31 -2.90 -42.64 6.70
CA LEU A 31 -3.72 -42.82 7.90
C LEU A 31 -4.67 -44.03 7.80
N SER A 32 -4.67 -44.73 6.67
CA SER A 32 -5.55 -45.89 6.40
C SER A 32 -5.50 -46.97 7.50
N ASP A 33 -4.33 -47.17 8.10
CA ASP A 33 -4.07 -48.16 9.15
C ASP A 33 -4.32 -47.65 10.59
N LEU A 34 -4.94 -46.48 10.77
CA LEU A 34 -5.19 -45.90 12.10
C LEU A 34 -6.63 -46.12 12.55
N SER A 35 -6.81 -46.34 13.86
CA SER A 35 -8.13 -46.30 14.48
C SER A 35 -8.74 -44.89 14.45
N SER A 36 -10.07 -44.77 14.57
CA SER A 36 -10.75 -43.46 14.60
C SER A 36 -10.24 -42.56 15.75
N GLN A 37 -9.84 -43.15 16.88
CA GLN A 37 -9.27 -42.42 18.01
C GLN A 37 -7.87 -41.89 17.70
N GLU A 38 -7.03 -42.68 17.04
CA GLU A 38 -5.70 -42.26 16.58
C GLU A 38 -5.80 -41.18 15.49
N ILE A 39 -6.74 -41.29 14.55
CA ILE A 39 -7.03 -40.24 13.55
C ILE A 39 -7.43 -38.94 14.24
N GLY A 40 -8.26 -39.00 15.28
CA GLY A 40 -8.63 -37.84 16.10
C GLY A 40 -7.41 -37.17 16.76
N LYS A 41 -6.55 -37.95 17.40
CA LYS A 41 -5.28 -37.46 17.99
C LYS A 41 -4.36 -36.86 16.92
N PHE A 42 -4.23 -37.50 15.75
CA PHE A 42 -3.38 -37.05 14.67
C PHE A 42 -3.84 -35.69 14.14
N ASN A 43 -5.15 -35.52 13.93
CA ASN A 43 -5.73 -34.26 13.48
C ASN A 43 -5.57 -33.14 14.52
N ALA A 44 -5.73 -33.45 15.81
CA ALA A 44 -5.47 -32.49 16.90
C ALA A 44 -3.99 -32.06 16.93
N LEU A 45 -3.08 -33.02 16.80
CA LEU A 45 -1.64 -32.77 16.77
C LEU A 45 -1.22 -31.95 15.55
N LYS A 46 -1.76 -32.27 14.37
CA LYS A 46 -1.55 -31.53 13.12
C LYS A 46 -2.00 -30.08 13.26
N SER A 47 -3.20 -29.89 13.81
CA SER A 47 -3.75 -28.55 14.05
C SER A 47 -2.87 -27.72 14.98
N LEU A 48 -2.41 -28.31 16.09
CA LEU A 48 -1.53 -27.61 17.03
C LEU A 48 -0.15 -27.31 16.45
N TRP A 49 0.42 -28.26 15.69
CA TRP A 49 1.70 -28.05 15.01
C TRP A 49 1.63 -26.97 13.93
N GLU A 50 0.54 -26.93 13.14
CA GLU A 50 0.29 -25.87 12.18
C GLU A 50 0.16 -24.49 12.86
N LEU A 51 -0.41 -24.44 14.07
CA LEU A 51 -0.54 -23.21 14.87
C LEU A 51 0.74 -22.78 15.57
N ALA A 52 1.61 -23.72 15.96
CA ALA A 52 2.89 -23.45 16.61
C ALA A 52 3.93 -22.89 15.63
N ARG A 53 3.72 -23.09 14.32
CA ARG A 53 4.57 -22.51 13.28
C ARG A 53 4.38 -20.99 13.20
N PRO A 54 5.45 -20.24 12.88
CA PRO A 54 5.29 -18.84 12.54
C PRO A 54 4.28 -18.74 11.40
N LEU A 55 3.43 -17.72 11.48
CA LEU A 55 2.45 -17.35 10.45
C LEU A 55 3.04 -17.64 9.06
N LYS A 56 2.49 -18.62 8.33
CA LYS A 56 2.65 -18.61 6.88
C LYS A 56 1.95 -17.32 6.45
N ILE A 57 2.73 -16.25 6.22
CA ILE A 57 2.22 -15.02 5.61
C ILE A 57 1.44 -15.50 4.40
N LYS A 58 0.12 -15.30 4.40
CA LYS A 58 -0.68 -15.59 3.22
C LYS A 58 0.02 -14.84 2.09
N GLN A 59 0.56 -15.57 1.13
CA GLN A 59 1.37 -15.01 0.05
C GLN A 59 0.62 -13.90 -0.69
N GLN A 60 -0.70 -13.83 -0.56
CA GLN A 60 -1.54 -12.73 -1.05
C GLN A 60 -2.54 -12.34 0.04
N THR A 61 -2.26 -11.27 0.79
CA THR A 61 -3.28 -10.62 1.65
C THR A 61 -4.08 -9.59 0.86
N ARG A 62 -3.62 -9.24 -0.34
CA ARG A 62 -4.28 -8.32 -1.26
C ARG A 62 -4.73 -9.06 -2.51
N ASN A 63 -6.05 -9.15 -2.68
CA ASN A 63 -6.67 -9.60 -3.92
C ASN A 63 -7.23 -8.39 -4.67
N TRP A 64 -6.53 -7.99 -5.72
CA TRP A 64 -6.92 -6.87 -6.56
C TRP A 64 -8.06 -7.29 -7.49
N GLN A 65 -9.29 -6.92 -7.17
CA GLN A 65 -10.42 -7.10 -8.11
C GLN A 65 -10.26 -6.20 -9.34
N ASP A 66 -9.66 -5.03 -9.15
CA ASP A 66 -9.36 -4.07 -10.20
C ASP A 66 -7.85 -3.82 -10.26
N THR A 67 -7.25 -4.22 -11.38
CA THR A 67 -5.82 -4.06 -11.64
C THR A 67 -5.37 -2.61 -11.65
N LYS A 68 -6.25 -1.66 -11.98
CA LYS A 68 -5.99 -0.22 -11.93
C LYS A 68 -6.83 0.46 -10.84
N GLY A 69 -7.14 -0.25 -9.76
CA GLY A 69 -7.95 0.29 -8.66
C GLY A 69 -7.31 1.49 -7.95
N TYR A 70 -5.97 1.63 -8.03
CA TYR A 70 -5.25 2.79 -7.51
C TYR A 70 -5.72 4.12 -8.11
N GLN A 71 -6.28 4.13 -9.33
CA GLN A 71 -6.79 5.36 -9.95
C GLN A 71 -8.02 5.92 -9.23
N TYR A 72 -8.65 5.15 -8.33
CA TYR A 72 -9.70 5.66 -7.45
C TYR A 72 -9.16 6.36 -6.20
N LEU A 73 -7.87 6.24 -5.90
CA LEU A 73 -7.28 6.84 -4.71
C LEU A 73 -7.12 8.35 -4.91
N ALA A 74 -7.68 9.15 -4.00
CA ALA A 74 -7.43 10.59 -3.96
C ALA A 74 -5.92 10.91 -3.96
N LEU A 75 -5.12 10.11 -3.23
CA LEU A 75 -3.67 10.23 -3.20
C LEU A 75 -3.05 10.10 -4.60
N TRP A 76 -3.45 9.08 -5.37
CA TRP A 76 -2.93 8.87 -6.72
C TRP A 76 -3.38 9.98 -7.67
N GLN A 77 -4.62 10.44 -7.53
CA GLN A 77 -5.16 11.55 -8.33
C GLN A 77 -4.36 12.84 -8.11
N ASN A 78 -4.04 13.16 -6.86
CA ASN A 78 -3.15 14.28 -6.55
C ASN A 78 -1.73 14.07 -7.06
N ALA A 79 -1.18 12.84 -6.98
CA ALA A 79 0.14 12.54 -7.51
C ALA A 79 0.19 12.70 -9.05
N ALA A 80 -0.84 12.25 -9.75
CA ALA A 80 -0.98 12.42 -11.19
C ALA A 80 -1.11 13.90 -11.58
N LEU A 81 -1.92 14.66 -10.84
CA LEU A 81 -2.05 16.10 -11.02
C LEU A 81 -0.71 16.82 -10.78
N LEU A 82 -0.02 16.51 -9.68
CA LEU A 82 1.26 17.12 -9.34
C LEU A 82 2.29 16.87 -10.44
N ARG A 83 2.36 15.65 -10.99
CA ARG A 83 3.23 15.33 -12.13
C ARG A 83 2.92 16.20 -13.35
N LEU A 84 1.65 16.44 -13.67
CA LEU A 84 1.26 17.28 -14.81
C LEU A 84 1.64 18.75 -14.58
N LEU A 85 1.39 19.29 -13.38
CA LEU A 85 1.76 20.66 -13.02
C LEU A 85 3.27 20.86 -13.01
N VAL A 86 4.03 19.90 -12.44
CA VAL A 86 5.49 19.90 -12.49
C VAL A 86 5.98 19.91 -13.94
N ARG A 87 5.47 19.03 -14.79
CA ARG A 87 5.87 18.98 -16.22
C ARG A 87 5.58 20.27 -16.96
N SER A 88 4.46 20.92 -16.64
CA SER A 88 4.10 22.23 -17.18
C SER A 88 5.09 23.30 -16.71
N PHE A 89 5.36 23.38 -15.41
CA PHE A 89 6.30 24.34 -14.81
C PHE A 89 7.74 24.13 -15.28
N THR A 90 8.27 22.90 -15.23
CA THR A 90 9.65 22.64 -15.66
C THR A 90 9.85 22.88 -17.15
N GLY A 91 8.77 22.96 -17.94
CA GLY A 91 8.82 23.41 -19.33
C GLY A 91 9.17 24.89 -19.50
N THR A 92 9.02 25.73 -18.45
CA THR A 92 9.36 27.16 -18.48
C THR A 92 10.75 27.47 -17.95
N LEU A 93 11.46 26.47 -17.39
CA LEU A 93 12.82 26.66 -16.89
C LEU A 93 13.79 26.97 -18.04
N PRO A 94 14.81 27.81 -17.79
CA PRO A 94 15.81 28.11 -18.80
C PRO A 94 16.63 26.85 -19.12
N VAL A 95 17.24 26.86 -20.30
CA VAL A 95 18.01 25.73 -20.84
C VAL A 95 19.23 25.37 -19.97
N SER A 96 19.74 26.30 -19.15
CA SER A 96 20.79 26.04 -18.17
C SER A 96 20.36 25.07 -17.08
N GLU A 97 19.06 25.05 -16.73
CA GLU A 97 18.49 24.26 -15.62
C GLU A 97 17.94 22.90 -16.07
N ARG A 98 18.48 22.33 -17.15
CA ARG A 98 18.07 21.00 -17.65
C ARG A 98 18.17 19.90 -16.58
N ARG A 99 19.16 20.00 -15.69
CA ARG A 99 19.37 19.03 -14.61
C ARG A 99 18.27 19.11 -13.57
N LEU A 100 17.97 20.31 -13.08
CA LEU A 100 16.86 20.55 -12.16
C LEU A 100 15.52 20.12 -12.77
N LYS A 101 15.28 20.46 -14.04
CA LYS A 101 14.12 19.96 -14.80
C LYS A 101 14.00 18.44 -14.74
N ALA A 102 15.08 17.72 -15.05
CA ALA A 102 15.08 16.26 -15.07
C ALA A 102 14.81 15.68 -13.68
N GLN A 103 15.48 16.21 -12.65
CA GLN A 103 15.31 15.76 -11.26
C GLN A 103 13.87 15.96 -10.77
N LEU A 104 13.31 17.15 -10.96
CA LEU A 104 11.95 17.46 -10.52
C LEU A 104 10.91 16.63 -11.30
N ASP A 105 11.08 16.47 -12.61
CA ASP A 105 10.22 15.62 -13.44
C ASP A 105 10.27 14.14 -13.01
N ASP A 106 11.46 13.63 -12.65
CA ASP A 106 11.66 12.25 -12.20
C ASP A 106 11.13 12.02 -10.78
N ALA A 107 11.32 12.96 -9.86
CA ALA A 107 10.78 12.89 -8.50
C ALA A 107 9.23 12.85 -8.54
N ALA A 108 8.60 13.77 -9.29
CA ALA A 108 7.14 13.80 -9.44
C ALA A 108 6.59 12.53 -10.13
N ARG A 109 7.32 12.00 -11.13
CA ARG A 109 6.98 10.71 -11.75
C ARG A 109 7.08 9.57 -10.74
N SER A 110 8.13 9.55 -9.92
CA SER A 110 8.39 8.49 -8.94
C SER A 110 7.36 8.48 -7.82
N PHE A 111 6.94 9.66 -7.33
CA PHE A 111 5.84 9.81 -6.39
C PHE A 111 4.59 9.05 -6.88
N LYS A 112 4.17 9.30 -8.12
CA LYS A 112 3.03 8.62 -8.72
C LYS A 112 3.28 7.11 -8.94
N ARG A 113 4.42 6.73 -9.54
CA ARG A 113 4.70 5.34 -9.93
C ARG A 113 4.83 4.41 -8.74
N ASN A 114 5.42 4.87 -7.63
CA ASN A 114 5.52 4.06 -6.42
C ASN A 114 4.13 3.68 -5.86
N ILE A 115 3.12 4.54 -5.98
CA ILE A 115 1.73 4.21 -5.60
C ILE A 115 1.17 3.10 -6.49
N GLU A 116 1.42 3.17 -7.80
CA GLU A 116 0.95 2.18 -8.78
C GLU A 116 1.62 0.82 -8.58
N GLU A 117 2.93 0.81 -8.43
CA GLU A 117 3.72 -0.40 -8.18
C GLU A 117 3.37 -1.03 -6.84
N GLY A 118 3.20 -0.19 -5.82
CA GLY A 118 2.71 -0.59 -4.51
C GLY A 118 1.33 -1.24 -4.58
N TRP A 119 0.42 -0.68 -5.39
CA TRP A 119 -0.90 -1.28 -5.65
C TRP A 119 -0.82 -2.63 -6.38
N LYS A 120 0.34 -3.10 -6.81
CA LYS A 120 0.49 -4.44 -7.37
C LYS A 120 1.09 -5.44 -6.41
N ARG A 121 1.50 -5.01 -5.22
CA ARG A 121 2.22 -5.87 -4.28
C ARG A 121 1.31 -6.92 -3.63
N PRO A 122 1.77 -8.15 -3.44
CA PRO A 122 0.95 -9.22 -2.89
C PRO A 122 0.46 -8.92 -1.46
N THR A 123 1.23 -8.14 -0.69
CA THR A 123 0.94 -7.89 0.72
C THR A 123 0.72 -6.41 1.04
N THR A 124 -0.06 -6.15 2.09
CA THR A 124 -0.22 -4.79 2.65
C THR A 124 1.10 -4.21 3.17
N SER A 125 1.97 -5.04 3.74
CA SER A 125 3.28 -4.59 4.24
C SER A 125 4.17 -4.07 3.11
N GLU A 126 4.23 -4.78 1.97
CA GLU A 126 4.95 -4.28 0.80
C GLU A 126 4.29 -3.02 0.25
N TYR A 127 2.96 -2.94 0.22
CA TYR A 127 2.32 -1.71 -0.24
C TYR A 127 2.72 -0.51 0.64
N LEU A 128 2.75 -0.67 1.96
CA LEU A 128 3.21 0.36 2.90
C LEU A 128 4.65 0.79 2.61
N GLN A 129 5.55 -0.14 2.30
CA GLN A 129 6.94 0.18 1.89
C GLN A 129 6.97 1.05 0.63
N PHE A 130 6.17 0.72 -0.39
CA PHE A 130 6.06 1.52 -1.61
C PHE A 130 5.45 2.91 -1.36
N LEU A 131 4.49 3.02 -0.44
CA LEU A 131 3.97 4.33 -0.01
C LEU A 131 5.05 5.15 0.71
N GLY A 132 5.96 4.52 1.46
CA GLY A 132 7.14 5.17 2.02
C GLY A 132 8.06 5.76 0.94
N TYR A 133 8.37 5.00 -0.12
CA TYR A 133 9.14 5.50 -1.26
C TYR A 133 8.42 6.63 -1.99
N SER A 134 7.09 6.52 -2.14
CA SER A 134 6.24 7.57 -2.69
C SER A 134 6.37 8.86 -1.89
N GLN A 135 6.29 8.81 -0.55
CA GLN A 135 6.42 9.99 0.31
C GLN A 135 7.82 10.61 0.23
N ALA A 136 8.88 9.80 0.14
CA ALA A 136 10.24 10.31 -0.05
C ALA A 136 10.35 11.14 -1.34
N SER A 137 9.83 10.64 -2.46
CA SER A 137 9.81 11.40 -3.73
C SER A 137 8.94 12.66 -3.66
N LEU A 138 7.87 12.68 -2.86
CA LEU A 138 7.08 13.90 -2.65
C LEU A 138 7.86 14.98 -1.89
N GLU A 139 8.69 14.59 -0.91
CA GLU A 139 9.54 15.54 -0.19
C GLU A 139 10.67 16.07 -1.08
N GLU A 140 11.21 15.27 -2.01
CA GLU A 140 12.14 15.75 -3.05
C GLU A 140 11.49 16.84 -3.92
N VAL A 141 10.28 16.58 -4.45
CA VAL A 141 9.51 17.58 -5.22
C VAL A 141 9.32 18.87 -4.42
N LYS A 142 9.02 18.76 -3.13
CA LYS A 142 8.82 19.90 -2.25
C LYS A 142 10.10 20.70 -2.00
N GLY A 143 11.23 20.02 -1.85
CA GLY A 143 12.55 20.64 -1.76
C GLY A 143 12.87 21.44 -3.03
N ASP A 144 12.82 20.78 -4.17
CA ASP A 144 13.13 21.39 -5.47
C ASP A 144 12.20 22.58 -5.80
N ILE A 145 10.91 22.53 -5.43
CA ILE A 145 9.98 23.67 -5.60
C ILE A 145 10.35 24.85 -4.70
N ARG A 146 10.83 24.61 -3.46
CA ARG A 146 11.33 25.67 -2.57
C ARG A 146 12.61 26.30 -3.11
N ASP A 147 13.50 25.48 -3.66
CA ASP A 147 14.74 25.95 -4.26
C ASP A 147 14.43 26.78 -5.51
N CYS A 148 13.54 26.29 -6.39
CA CYS A 148 13.02 27.07 -7.53
C CYS A 148 12.43 28.42 -7.11
N ARG A 149 11.81 28.50 -5.92
CA ARG A 149 11.27 29.76 -5.41
C ARG A 149 12.39 30.69 -4.96
N SER A 150 13.38 30.17 -4.26
CA SER A 150 14.56 30.92 -3.79
C SER A 150 15.38 31.46 -4.96
N ASP A 151 15.54 30.66 -6.01
CA ASP A 151 16.29 31.00 -7.22
C ASP A 151 15.50 31.91 -8.19
N GLY A 152 14.24 32.21 -7.87
CA GLY A 152 13.39 33.11 -8.65
C GLY A 152 12.77 32.49 -9.91
N PHE A 153 12.84 31.16 -10.08
CA PHE A 153 12.22 30.45 -11.20
C PHE A 153 10.70 30.32 -11.08
N ILE A 154 10.17 30.33 -9.86
CA ILE A 154 8.72 30.35 -9.62
C ILE A 154 8.30 31.56 -8.79
N GLY A 155 7.21 32.20 -9.22
CA GLY A 155 6.62 33.33 -8.52
C GLY A 155 5.95 32.90 -7.21
N SER A 156 5.91 33.81 -6.24
CA SER A 156 5.08 33.69 -5.04
C SER A 156 4.04 34.80 -5.06
N VAL A 157 2.78 34.40 -4.97
CA VAL A 157 1.65 35.31 -4.97
C VAL A 157 0.80 34.93 -3.76
N LYS A 158 0.88 35.77 -2.72
CA LYS A 158 0.15 35.53 -1.47
C LYS A 158 -1.34 35.38 -1.74
N GLY A 159 -1.92 34.28 -1.25
CA GLY A 159 -3.34 33.98 -1.41
C GLY A 159 -3.72 33.32 -2.74
N SER A 160 -2.75 33.08 -3.64
CA SER A 160 -2.99 32.21 -4.79
C SER A 160 -3.18 30.76 -4.35
N ASP A 161 -4.10 30.06 -5.00
CA ASP A 161 -4.43 28.67 -4.75
C ASP A 161 -4.87 27.98 -6.06
N LEU A 162 -4.96 26.65 -6.04
CA LEU A 162 -5.32 25.89 -7.23
C LEU A 162 -6.76 26.14 -7.69
N ARG A 163 -7.66 26.55 -6.78
CA ARG A 163 -9.04 26.93 -7.14
C ARG A 163 -9.05 28.15 -8.04
N GLY A 164 -8.13 29.09 -7.84
CA GLY A 164 -7.93 30.25 -8.71
C GLY A 164 -7.62 29.90 -10.17
N ILE A 165 -7.16 28.68 -10.45
CA ILE A 165 -6.94 28.17 -11.81
C ILE A 165 -7.95 27.08 -12.22
N GLY A 166 -9.05 26.96 -11.47
CA GLY A 166 -10.14 26.01 -11.77
C GLY A 166 -9.88 24.58 -11.28
N ILE A 167 -8.90 24.36 -10.39
CA ILE A 167 -8.60 23.05 -9.82
C ILE A 167 -8.97 23.07 -8.33
N ASP A 168 -10.13 22.49 -8.01
CA ASP A 168 -10.59 22.41 -6.62
C ASP A 168 -10.27 21.05 -6.01
N LEU A 169 -9.25 21.00 -5.15
CA LEU A 169 -8.83 19.77 -4.47
C LEU A 169 -9.90 19.15 -3.55
N SER A 170 -11.00 19.85 -3.25
CA SER A 170 -12.14 19.30 -2.52
C SER A 170 -13.09 18.49 -3.42
N VAL A 171 -13.13 18.82 -4.71
CA VAL A 171 -14.01 18.19 -5.72
C VAL A 171 -13.57 16.76 -6.02
N TYR A 172 -12.36 16.36 -5.63
CA TYR A 172 -11.85 15.02 -5.91
C TYR A 172 -11.37 14.29 -4.65
N LYS A 173 -12.30 13.60 -3.99
CA LYS A 173 -12.01 12.53 -3.02
C LYS A 173 -11.57 11.22 -3.71
N GLY A 174 -11.11 11.30 -4.96
CA GLY A 174 -10.99 10.18 -5.89
C GLY A 174 -12.33 9.88 -6.58
N PRO A 175 -12.34 9.27 -7.78
CA PRO A 175 -13.58 8.89 -8.44
C PRO A 175 -14.40 7.93 -7.58
N LEU A 176 -15.72 8.11 -7.53
CA LEU A 176 -16.61 7.16 -6.89
C LEU A 176 -16.67 5.85 -7.70
N LYS A 177 -17.08 4.76 -7.06
CA LYS A 177 -17.28 3.47 -7.74
C LYS A 177 -18.25 3.65 -8.91
N GLY A 178 -17.79 3.40 -10.13
CA GLY A 178 -18.57 3.57 -11.37
C GLY A 178 -18.33 4.87 -12.13
N GLN A 179 -17.59 5.83 -11.57
CA GLN A 179 -17.10 6.99 -12.31
C GLN A 179 -15.86 6.64 -13.14
N PRO A 180 -15.63 7.33 -14.28
CA PRO A 180 -14.41 7.16 -15.04
C PRO A 180 -13.20 7.51 -14.17
N LYS A 181 -12.35 6.51 -13.96
CA LYS A 181 -11.01 6.66 -13.38
C LYS A 181 -10.01 6.91 -14.51
N GLY A 182 -8.90 7.58 -14.21
CA GLY A 182 -7.93 7.94 -15.24
C GLY A 182 -7.05 9.10 -14.81
N GLU A 183 -6.18 9.53 -15.71
CA GLU A 183 -5.34 10.71 -15.50
C GLU A 183 -6.18 12.01 -15.44
N PRO A 184 -5.72 13.04 -14.71
CA PRO A 184 -6.46 14.28 -14.59
C PRO A 184 -6.69 15.07 -15.89
N ASP A 185 -5.91 14.81 -16.94
CA ASP A 185 -5.99 15.43 -18.26
C ASP A 185 -6.84 14.64 -19.28
N GLU A 186 -7.37 13.47 -18.89
CA GLU A 186 -8.26 12.68 -19.74
C GLU A 186 -9.65 13.31 -19.90
N PRO A 187 -10.31 13.14 -21.07
CA PRO A 187 -11.68 13.61 -21.28
C PRO A 187 -12.65 13.11 -20.20
N GLY A 188 -13.46 14.03 -19.66
CA GLY A 188 -14.43 13.73 -18.61
C GLY A 188 -13.90 13.95 -17.18
N HIS A 189 -12.59 14.13 -17.00
CA HIS A 189 -12.04 14.52 -15.70
C HIS A 189 -12.34 16.02 -15.42
N PRO A 190 -12.73 16.42 -14.18
CA PRO A 190 -13.05 17.82 -13.87
C PRO A 190 -11.89 18.77 -14.12
N TYR A 191 -10.64 18.29 -13.99
CA TYR A 191 -9.44 19.10 -14.23
C TYR A 191 -8.97 19.09 -15.68
N CYS A 192 -9.58 18.28 -16.58
CA CYS A 192 -9.13 18.17 -17.96
C CYS A 192 -9.12 19.51 -18.68
N ARG A 193 -10.19 20.30 -18.54
CA ARG A 193 -10.30 21.63 -19.16
C ARG A 193 -9.30 22.62 -18.55
N PRO A 194 -9.26 22.84 -17.21
CA PRO A 194 -8.25 23.67 -16.58
C PRO A 194 -6.81 23.35 -17.02
N LEU A 195 -6.45 22.06 -17.08
CA LEU A 195 -5.11 21.61 -17.45
C LEU A 195 -4.78 21.86 -18.92
N LYS A 196 -5.76 21.67 -19.84
CA LYS A 196 -5.55 21.94 -21.28
C LYS A 196 -5.35 23.41 -21.59
N THR A 197 -5.96 24.30 -20.83
CA THR A 197 -5.85 25.76 -21.00
C THR A 197 -4.81 26.40 -20.07
N LEU A 198 -4.06 25.59 -19.32
CA LEU A 198 -3.11 26.07 -18.33
C LEU A 198 -1.94 26.81 -18.98
N ASN A 199 -1.72 28.05 -18.55
CA ASN A 199 -0.48 28.75 -18.84
C ASN A 199 0.52 28.47 -17.71
N ALA A 200 1.61 27.76 -17.99
CA ALA A 200 2.60 27.40 -16.98
C ALA A 200 3.12 28.58 -16.13
N LYS A 201 3.16 29.80 -16.69
CA LYS A 201 3.63 31.01 -16.00
C LYS A 201 2.73 31.50 -14.87
N ILE A 202 1.47 31.04 -14.80
CA ILE A 202 0.55 31.42 -13.71
C ILE A 202 0.71 30.52 -12.48
N LEU A 203 1.46 29.42 -12.60
CA LEU A 203 1.73 28.54 -11.47
C LEU A 203 2.61 29.26 -10.45
N THR A 204 2.18 29.20 -9.19
CA THR A 204 2.87 29.84 -8.07
C THR A 204 3.39 28.82 -7.09
N TYR A 205 4.35 29.24 -6.28
CA TYR A 205 4.85 28.47 -5.16
C TYR A 205 3.72 28.00 -4.23
N GLU A 206 2.75 28.87 -3.92
CA GLU A 206 1.63 28.56 -3.04
C GLU A 206 0.74 27.44 -3.58
N MET A 207 0.46 27.43 -4.88
CA MET A 207 -0.33 26.37 -5.54
C MET A 207 0.36 25.00 -5.43
N PHE A 208 1.68 24.94 -5.63
CA PHE A 208 2.43 23.70 -5.44
C PHE A 208 2.42 23.25 -3.99
N MET A 209 2.66 24.17 -3.04
CA MET A 209 2.64 23.84 -1.62
C MET A 209 1.26 23.36 -1.15
N GLU A 210 0.18 23.94 -1.65
CA GLU A 210 -1.18 23.47 -1.39
C GLU A 210 -1.36 22.00 -1.81
N LEU A 211 -1.01 21.68 -3.06
CA LEU A 211 -1.13 20.32 -3.59
C LEU A 211 -0.23 19.33 -2.87
N ILE A 212 1.02 19.71 -2.60
CA ILE A 212 2.00 18.87 -1.90
C ILE A 212 1.51 18.58 -0.48
N ASN A 213 1.09 19.59 0.27
CA ASN A 213 0.61 19.42 1.64
C ASN A 213 -0.66 18.56 1.68
N LYS A 214 -1.58 18.76 0.72
CA LYS A 214 -2.77 17.92 0.60
C LYS A 214 -2.41 16.46 0.27
N SER A 215 -1.44 16.26 -0.59
CA SER A 215 -0.93 14.94 -0.98
C SER A 215 -0.27 14.22 0.17
N ASP A 216 0.58 14.90 0.95
CA ASP A 216 1.22 14.34 2.14
C ASP A 216 0.17 13.92 3.19
N TRP A 217 -0.83 14.78 3.43
CA TRP A 217 -1.94 14.43 4.32
C TRP A 217 -2.70 13.18 3.85
N LEU A 218 -3.00 13.07 2.55
CA LEU A 218 -3.65 11.89 1.97
C LEU A 218 -2.77 10.64 2.09
N ALA A 219 -1.45 10.78 1.94
CA ALA A 219 -0.50 9.68 2.07
C ALA A 219 -0.51 9.13 3.50
N ARG A 220 -0.41 10.01 4.51
CA ARG A 220 -0.49 9.64 5.93
C ARG A 220 -1.80 8.93 6.25
N ARG A 221 -2.95 9.47 5.80
CA ARG A 221 -4.26 8.84 6.03
C ARG A 221 -4.39 7.46 5.37
N THR A 222 -3.79 7.30 4.20
CA THR A 222 -3.77 6.00 3.50
C THR A 222 -2.91 4.99 4.28
N VAL A 223 -1.72 5.41 4.75
CA VAL A 223 -0.82 4.60 5.58
C VAL A 223 -1.51 4.18 6.88
N GLU A 224 -2.05 5.14 7.64
CA GLU A 224 -2.78 4.88 8.90
C GLU A 224 -3.91 3.86 8.71
N SER A 225 -4.71 4.01 7.64
CA SER A 225 -5.80 3.08 7.34
C SER A 225 -5.31 1.66 7.03
N LEU A 226 -4.20 1.55 6.29
CA LEU A 226 -3.60 0.26 5.93
C LEU A 226 -2.93 -0.42 7.13
N GLU A 227 -2.28 0.34 7.99
CA GLU A 227 -1.67 -0.15 9.24
C GLU A 227 -2.75 -0.64 10.21
N SER A 228 -3.84 0.11 10.37
CA SER A 228 -4.99 -0.33 11.18
C SER A 228 -5.54 -1.67 10.68
N LYS A 229 -5.75 -1.78 9.36
CA LYS A 229 -6.22 -3.04 8.75
C LYS A 229 -5.25 -4.20 8.99
N LEU A 230 -3.94 -3.95 8.87
CA LEU A 230 -2.92 -4.96 9.12
C LEU A 230 -2.90 -5.42 10.59
N GLY A 231 -3.12 -4.48 11.53
CA GLY A 231 -3.24 -4.77 12.96
C GLY A 231 -4.49 -5.61 13.27
N ASP A 232 -5.64 -5.27 12.69
CA ASP A 232 -6.89 -6.00 12.86
C ASP A 232 -6.78 -7.45 12.34
N ASP A 233 -6.16 -7.64 11.17
CA ASP A 233 -5.90 -8.95 10.59
C ASP A 233 -5.03 -9.82 11.52
N LYS A 234 -4.01 -9.23 12.15
CA LYS A 234 -3.15 -9.91 13.12
C LYS A 234 -3.91 -10.31 14.38
N LYS A 235 -4.70 -9.39 14.95
CA LYS A 235 -5.51 -9.64 16.16
C LYS A 235 -6.57 -10.72 15.92
N PHE A 236 -7.24 -10.72 14.77
CA PHE A 236 -8.19 -11.76 14.40
C PHE A 236 -7.53 -13.14 14.44
N TYR A 237 -6.33 -13.27 13.88
CA TYR A 237 -5.60 -14.52 13.88
C TYR A 237 -5.25 -14.99 15.30
N GLU A 238 -4.72 -14.11 16.14
CA GLU A 238 -4.41 -14.40 17.56
C GLU A 238 -5.64 -14.92 18.32
N ILE A 239 -6.82 -14.31 18.09
CA ILE A 239 -8.09 -14.76 18.68
C ILE A 239 -8.47 -16.18 18.18
N GLN A 240 -8.29 -16.47 16.89
CA GLN A 240 -8.55 -17.81 16.36
C GLN A 240 -7.62 -18.86 16.97
N GLN A 241 -6.33 -18.53 17.14
CA GLN A 241 -5.38 -19.40 17.83
C GLN A 241 -5.82 -19.67 19.27
N ALA A 242 -6.27 -18.64 19.99
CA ALA A 242 -6.75 -18.76 21.37
C ALA A 242 -8.02 -19.63 21.49
N LYS A 243 -9.01 -19.44 20.59
CA LYS A 243 -10.24 -20.26 20.55
C LYS A 243 -9.96 -21.74 20.29
N ILE A 244 -9.03 -22.05 19.40
CA ILE A 244 -8.66 -23.44 19.11
C ILE A 244 -7.96 -24.04 20.33
N ARG A 245 -7.02 -23.32 20.96
CA ARG A 245 -6.36 -23.75 22.20
C ARG A 245 -7.35 -23.99 23.34
N SER A 246 -8.37 -23.13 23.50
CA SER A 246 -9.39 -23.32 24.54
C SER A 246 -10.25 -24.54 24.27
N ASN A 247 -10.71 -24.75 23.03
CA ASN A 247 -11.54 -25.92 22.67
C ASN A 247 -10.79 -27.25 22.84
N LEU A 248 -9.46 -27.24 22.75
CA LEU A 248 -8.61 -28.40 22.98
C LEU A 248 -8.35 -28.68 24.47
N ARG A 249 -8.47 -27.69 25.36
CA ARG A 249 -8.37 -27.91 26.82
C ARG A 249 -9.61 -28.56 27.43
N PHE A 250 -10.75 -28.54 26.71
CA PHE A 250 -12.03 -29.08 27.15
C PHE A 250 -12.39 -30.44 26.51
N ARG A 251 -11.44 -31.09 25.83
CA ARG A 251 -11.58 -32.44 25.26
C ARG A 251 -10.46 -33.34 25.78
#